data_AF-I2QUL6-F1
#
_entry.id   AF-I2QUL6-F1
#
_cell.length_a   1.000
_cell.length_b   1.000
_cell.length_c   1.000
_cell.angle_alpha   90.00
_cell.angle_beta   90.00
_cell.angle_gamma   90.00
#
_symmetry.space_group_name_H-M   'P 1'
#
loop_
_entity.id
_entity.type
_entity.pdbx_description
1 polymer ?
#
loop_
_entity_poly.entity_id
_entity_poly.type
_entity_poly.pdbx_seq_one_letter_code
_entity_poly.pdbx_strand_id
1 'polypeptide(L)'
;MGARNPELIEPVVVDRFFSNRRKDVITTTLQTFKGHTLVDLRKHVHDKEGKIHPTAKGITMKVTRLSDLQNAINKALAKAQELGLLDGGETE
;
A
#
# COMPACT_ATOMS: atom_id res chain seq x y z
N MET A 1 -24.73 -17.36 -13.63
CA MET A 1 -24.16 -16.15 -14.27
C MET A 1 -23.46 -15.38 -13.15
N GLY A 2 -22.13 -15.50 -13.02
CA GLY A 2 -21.40 -14.87 -11.91
C GLY A 2 -21.34 -13.36 -12.13
N ALA A 3 -21.73 -12.57 -11.13
CA ALA A 3 -21.65 -11.12 -11.19
C ALA A 3 -20.21 -10.69 -11.57
N ARG A 4 -20.07 -9.97 -12.68
CA ARG A 4 -18.78 -9.38 -13.06
C ARG A 4 -18.45 -8.34 -12.00
N ASN A 5 -17.30 -8.48 -11.34
CA ASN A 5 -16.81 -7.46 -10.43
C ASN A 5 -16.70 -6.13 -11.19
N PRO A 6 -17.02 -4.98 -10.56
CA PRO A 6 -16.89 -3.68 -11.21
C PRO A 6 -15.43 -3.48 -11.63
N GLU A 7 -15.23 -3.19 -12.92
CA GLU A 7 -13.93 -2.81 -13.46
C GLU A 7 -13.70 -1.33 -13.14
N LEU A 8 -12.58 -1.03 -12.47
CA LEU A 8 -12.13 0.34 -12.27
C LEU A 8 -11.55 0.85 -13.60
N ILE A 9 -12.12 1.93 -14.14
CA ILE A 9 -11.66 2.59 -15.37
C ILE A 9 -10.30 3.24 -15.17
N GLU A 10 -10.08 3.83 -13.99
CA GLU A 10 -8.81 4.41 -13.57
C GLU A 10 -8.38 3.82 -12.21
N PRO A 11 -7.07 3.65 -11.97
CA PRO A 11 -6.57 3.28 -10.66
C PRO A 11 -7.00 4.30 -9.58
N VAL A 12 -7.57 3.82 -8.49
CA VAL A 12 -7.97 4.63 -7.34
C VAL A 12 -6.87 4.59 -6.30
N VAL A 13 -6.18 5.71 -6.07
CA VAL A 13 -5.25 5.84 -4.95
C VAL A 13 -6.06 6.02 -3.67
N VAL A 14 -6.02 5.02 -2.79
CA VAL A 14 -6.76 5.02 -1.52
C VAL A 14 -6.04 5.86 -0.47
N ASP A 15 -4.72 5.69 -0.36
CA ASP A 15 -3.91 6.40 0.62
C ASP A 15 -2.44 6.51 0.17
N ARG A 16 -1.72 7.47 0.76
CA ARG A 16 -0.28 7.64 0.60
C ARG A 16 0.36 8.23 1.85
N PHE A 17 1.53 7.73 2.23
CA PHE A 17 2.30 8.26 3.36
C PHE A 17 3.81 8.19 3.12
N PHE A 18 4.58 9.01 3.83
CA PHE A 18 6.04 8.95 3.79
C PHE A 18 6.54 7.79 4.66
N SER A 19 7.34 6.91 4.08
CA SER A 19 7.93 5.75 4.77
C SER A 19 9.24 6.06 5.50
N ASN A 20 9.85 7.21 5.24
CA ASN A 20 11.11 7.62 5.85
C ASN A 20 11.35 9.13 5.68
N ARG A 21 12.38 9.63 6.37
CA ARG A 21 12.84 11.03 6.29
C ARG A 21 13.28 11.50 4.89
N ARG A 22 13.63 10.58 3.99
CA ARG A 22 13.96 10.90 2.60
C ARG A 22 12.72 11.15 1.74
N LYS A 23 11.53 11.13 2.36
CA LYS A 23 10.22 11.34 1.73
C LYS A 23 9.89 10.29 0.67
N ASP A 24 10.42 9.07 0.81
CA ASP A 24 9.94 7.97 -0.03
C ASP A 24 8.48 7.66 0.31
N VAL A 25 7.62 7.57 -0.69
CA VAL A 25 6.16 7.45 -0.51
C VAL A 25 5.73 5.99 -0.65
N ILE A 26 4.90 5.50 0.26
CA ILE A 26 4.14 4.27 0.06
C ILE A 26 2.74 4.66 -0.38
N THR A 27 2.28 4.10 -1.49
CA THR A 27 0.92 4.32 -2.00
C THR A 27 0.12 3.02 -1.95
N THR A 28 -1.13 3.10 -1.53
CA THR A 28 -2.11 2.01 -1.61
C THR A 28 -3.10 2.33 -2.73
N THR A 29 -3.15 1.49 -3.76
CA THR A 29 -3.95 1.74 -4.97
C THR A 29 -4.82 0.54 -5.29
N LEU A 30 -6.09 0.77 -5.62
CA LEU A 30 -6.98 -0.22 -6.23
C LEU A 30 -6.96 -0.05 -7.74
N GLN A 31 -6.73 -1.13 -8.48
CA GLN A 31 -6.61 -1.08 -9.95
C GLN A 31 -7.17 -2.34 -10.60
N THR A 32 -7.46 -2.25 -11.90
CA THR A 32 -7.86 -3.41 -12.70
C THR A 32 -6.72 -3.83 -13.62
N PHE A 33 -6.38 -5.12 -13.62
CA PHE A 33 -5.44 -5.69 -14.58
C PHE A 33 -6.02 -6.98 -15.16
N LYS A 34 -6.19 -7.02 -16.49
CA LYS A 34 -6.76 -8.17 -17.22
C LYS A 34 -8.08 -8.67 -16.63
N GLY A 35 -8.98 -7.75 -16.27
CA GLY A 35 -10.29 -8.08 -15.68
C GLY A 35 -10.24 -8.53 -14.21
N HIS A 36 -9.09 -8.42 -13.55
CA HIS A 36 -8.96 -8.68 -12.12
C HIS A 36 -8.80 -7.37 -11.34
N THR A 37 -9.63 -7.18 -10.32
CA THR A 37 -9.47 -6.10 -9.35
C THR A 37 -8.34 -6.47 -8.37
N LEU A 38 -7.33 -5.62 -8.31
CA LEU A 38 -6.13 -5.80 -7.53
C LEU A 38 -5.97 -4.64 -6.53
N VAL A 39 -5.31 -4.94 -5.42
CA VAL A 39 -4.73 -3.95 -4.53
C VAL A 39 -3.21 -3.96 -4.72
N ASP A 40 -2.61 -2.78 -4.87
CA ASP A 40 -1.17 -2.57 -5.02
C ASP A 40 -0.68 -1.64 -3.90
N LEU A 41 0.29 -2.13 -3.13
CA LEU A 41 1.03 -1.34 -2.15
C LEU A 41 2.45 -1.21 -2.68
N ARG A 42 2.82 -0.01 -3.13
CA ARG A 42 4.09 0.20 -3.83
C ARG A 42 4.85 1.39 -3.28
N LYS A 43 6.16 1.18 -3.13
CA LYS A 43 7.11 2.24 -2.80
C LYS A 43 7.40 3.05 -4.04
N HIS A 44 7.30 4.36 -3.88
CA HIS A 44 7.71 5.37 -4.83
C HIS A 44 8.87 6.18 -4.24
N VAL A 45 9.78 6.61 -5.12
CA VAL A 45 10.95 7.41 -4.77
C VAL A 45 11.00 8.68 -5.60
N HIS A 46 11.62 9.73 -5.07
CA HIS A 46 11.89 10.94 -5.84
C HIS A 46 13.15 10.77 -6.69
N ASP A 47 13.11 11.24 -7.93
CA ASP A 47 14.32 11.41 -8.75
C ASP A 47 15.05 12.73 -8.39
N LYS A 48 16.16 12.99 -9.09
CA LYS A 48 16.95 14.22 -8.92
C LYS A 48 16.20 15.50 -9.33
N GLU A 49 15.12 15.35 -10.11
CA GLU A 49 14.24 16.45 -10.56
C GLU A 49 13.02 16.62 -9.63
N GLY A 50 12.90 15.79 -8.58
CA GLY A 50 11.80 15.82 -7.62
C GLY A 50 10.54 15.05 -8.04
N LYS A 51 10.54 14.38 -9.20
CA LYS A 51 9.39 13.58 -9.68
C LYS A 51 9.30 12.25 -8.95
N ILE A 52 8.07 11.80 -8.70
CA ILE A 52 7.78 10.56 -7.98
C ILE A 52 7.70 9.41 -8.99
N HIS A 53 8.51 8.36 -8.77
CA HIS A 53 8.55 7.17 -9.63
C HIS A 53 8.25 5.90 -8.85
N PRO A 54 7.41 4.99 -9.38
CA PRO A 54 7.20 3.68 -8.77
C PRO A 54 8.49 2.86 -8.82
N THR A 55 8.76 2.11 -7.76
CA THR A 55 9.88 1.18 -7.72
C THR A 55 9.41 -0.25 -7.94
N ALA A 56 10.34 -1.19 -8.15
CA ALA A 56 10.03 -2.62 -8.13
C ALA A 56 9.60 -3.11 -6.73
N LYS A 57 9.85 -2.34 -5.66
CA LYS A 57 9.49 -2.69 -4.28
C LYS A 57 8.01 -2.40 -4.04
N GLY A 58 7.22 -3.46 -4.05
CA GLY A 58 5.80 -3.40 -3.75
C GLY A 58 5.17 -4.77 -3.85
N ILE A 59 3.97 -4.89 -3.31
CA ILE A 59 3.16 -6.10 -3.37
C ILE A 59 1.86 -5.78 -4.12
N THR A 60 1.47 -6.70 -4.98
CA THR A 60 0.20 -6.63 -5.70
C THR A 60 -0.54 -7.94 -5.48
N MET A 61 -1.82 -7.88 -5.12
CA MET A 61 -2.64 -9.06 -4.89
C MET A 61 -4.09 -8.83 -5.26
N LYS A 62 -4.87 -9.90 -5.35
CA LYS A 62 -6.32 -9.82 -5.57
C LYS A 62 -6.98 -9.04 -4.44
N VAL A 63 -7.93 -8.16 -4.76
CA VAL A 63 -8.66 -7.38 -3.77
C VAL A 63 -9.38 -8.26 -2.73
N THR A 64 -9.76 -9.48 -3.11
CA THR A 64 -10.42 -10.45 -2.21
C THR A 64 -9.52 -10.94 -1.07
N ARG A 65 -8.20 -10.70 -1.13
CA ARG A 65 -7.23 -11.01 -0.07
C ARG A 65 -6.91 -9.82 0.81
N LEU A 66 -7.55 -8.67 0.60
CA LEU A 66 -7.26 -7.45 1.35
C LEU A 66 -7.55 -7.61 2.86
N SER A 67 -8.60 -8.35 3.23
CA SER A 67 -8.90 -8.66 4.64
C SER A 67 -7.78 -9.49 5.30
N ASP A 68 -7.20 -10.43 4.57
CA ASP A 68 -6.09 -11.25 5.06
C ASP A 68 -4.85 -10.38 5.34
N LEU A 69 -4.54 -9.44 4.43
CA LEU A 69 -3.45 -8.48 4.60
C LEU A 69 -3.70 -7.54 5.79
N GLN A 70 -4.91 -6.98 5.91
CA GLN A 70 -5.28 -6.11 7.04
C GLN A 70 -5.08 -6.83 8.37
N ASN A 71 -5.54 -8.07 8.49
CA ASN A 71 -5.37 -8.89 9.69
C ASN A 71 -3.88 -9.15 10.01
N ALA A 72 -3.06 -9.42 9.00
CA ALA A 72 -1.63 -9.61 9.18
C ALA A 72 -0.93 -8.35 9.68
N ILE A 73 -1.25 -7.18 9.11
CA ILE A 73 -0.70 -5.88 9.54
C ILE A 73 -1.15 -5.55 10.96
N ASN A 74 -2.43 -5.75 11.30
CA ASN A 74 -2.94 -5.50 12.65
C ASN A 74 -2.25 -6.37 13.71
N LYS A 75 -1.98 -7.64 13.39
CA LYS A 75 -1.19 -8.53 14.27
C LYS A 75 0.24 -8.03 14.44
N ALA A 76 0.87 -7.56 13.37
CA ALA A 76 2.21 -6.98 13.43
C ALA A 76 2.24 -5.70 14.27
N LEU A 77 1.22 -4.84 14.14
CA LEU A 77 1.07 -3.63 14.95
C LEU A 77 0.93 -3.97 16.44
N ALA A 78 0.01 -4.87 16.78
CA ALA A 78 -0.16 -5.33 18.17
C ALA A 78 1.14 -5.91 18.72
N LYS A 79 1.86 -6.70 17.92
CA LYS A 79 3.14 -7.26 18.35
C LYS A 79 4.22 -6.21 18.55
N ALA A 80 4.27 -5.19 17.69
CA ALA A 80 5.20 -4.07 17.85
C ALA A 80 4.92 -3.26 19.13
N GLN A 81 3.64 -3.08 19.48
CA GLN A 81 3.21 -2.46 20.74
C GLN A 81 3.64 -3.29 21.96
N GLU A 82 3.37 -4.60 21.95
CA GLU A 82 3.80 -5.50 23.03
C GLU A 82 5.31 -5.48 23.26
N LEU A 83 6.09 -5.32 22.19
CA LEU A 83 7.54 -5.27 22.23
C LEU A 83 8.10 -3.87 22.55
N GLY A 84 7.26 -2.85 22.76
CA GLY A 84 7.68 -1.48 23.02
C GLY A 84 8.41 -0.82 21.83
N LEU A 85 8.19 -1.31 20.60
CA LEU A 85 8.87 -0.80 19.40
C LEU A 85 8.27 0.51 18.88
N LEU A 86 7.17 0.99 19.48
CA LEU A 86 6.42 2.16 19.03
C LEU A 86 6.56 3.37 19.95
N ASP A 87 7.32 3.29 21.05
CA ASP A 87 7.49 4.38 22.04
C ASP A 87 8.47 5.50 21.62
N GLY A 88 8.61 5.69 20.31
CA GLY A 88 9.47 6.71 19.74
C GLY A 88 8.97 7.07 18.36
N GLY A 89 7.70 7.48 18.28
CA GLY A 89 7.16 8.11 17.07
C GLY A 89 8.20 9.10 16.55
N GLU A 90 8.49 9.06 15.25
CA GLU A 90 9.20 10.16 14.61
C GLU A 90 8.29 11.39 14.74
N THR A 91 8.34 12.05 15.90
CA THR A 91 7.86 13.41 16.10
C THR A 91 8.59 14.25 15.08
N GLU A 92 7.82 14.77 14.12
CA GLU A 92 8.18 15.97 13.37
C GLU A 92 8.60 17.10 14.32
#